data_AF-A0A023FK13-F1
#
_entry.id   AF-A0A023FK13-F1
#
_cell.length_a   1.000
_cell.length_b   1.000
_cell.length_c   1.000
_cell.angle_alpha   90.00
_cell.angle_beta   90.00
_cell.angle_gamma   90.00
#
_symmetry.space_group_name_H-M   'P 1'
#
loop_
_entity.id
_entity.type
_entity.pdbx_description
1 polymer ?
#
loop_
_entity_poly.entity_id
_entity_poly.type
_entity_poly.pdbx_seq_one_letter_code
_entity_poly.pdbx_strand_id
1 'polypeptide(L)'
;WLGRTVPVRHEKVRLFLLAAQEAPRELAQAPDIEAKIAVHERLLFDCKDALQLLREDLRVEGGGAAPGKGPVSSLQLLHSYLVYLRQRTTVERNLLLIRQLEQNESGPRKPQDLVRPYEIIVQCLGEMLQLPGVEEGSDFAEQVQAELLLYKAHRVHRIGQTLAAAGRYPEAMALYRRGRDYVQQALAASSHLTDEAVASLKELDGILEGQEYSVHAQSILGTAAEAPSTEDKEVQLLVDRLDTYLEDKSLNTSKPRIAAFPPPFEPIPCKPLFFDLALNHIEFPSLDDVVDTKKGQGLTGFVKGWLGGWKK
;
A
#
# COMPACT_ATOMS: atom_id res chain seq x y z
N TRP A 1 36.41 12.79 -11.96
CA TRP A 1 35.09 13.20 -11.45
C TRP A 1 34.17 13.42 -12.64
N LEU A 2 33.08 12.65 -12.76
CA LEU A 2 32.10 12.76 -13.86
C LEU A 2 32.76 12.78 -15.27
N GLY A 3 33.64 11.81 -15.53
CA GLY A 3 34.40 11.73 -16.79
C GLY A 3 35.56 12.74 -16.94
N ARG A 4 35.73 13.68 -16.01
CA ARG A 4 36.80 14.70 -16.06
C ARG A 4 38.01 14.30 -15.21
N THR A 5 39.21 14.50 -15.78
CA THR A 5 40.50 14.33 -15.09
C THR A 5 40.90 15.63 -14.41
N VAL A 6 41.28 15.55 -13.13
CA VAL A 6 41.59 16.73 -12.31
C VAL A 6 42.92 16.52 -11.58
N PRO A 7 43.88 17.45 -11.67
CA PRO A 7 45.18 17.31 -11.01
C PRO A 7 45.06 17.50 -9.49
N VAL A 8 45.76 16.66 -8.72
CA VAL A 8 45.79 16.74 -7.25
C VAL A 8 47.16 17.21 -6.77
N ARG A 9 47.23 18.47 -6.33
CA ARG A 9 48.50 19.12 -5.93
C ARG A 9 48.86 18.87 -4.48
N HIS A 10 47.88 18.94 -3.59
CA HIS A 10 48.08 18.78 -2.15
C HIS A 10 48.35 17.35 -1.75
N GLU A 11 49.42 17.13 -0.98
CA GLU A 11 49.77 15.82 -0.45
C GLU A 11 48.68 15.25 0.46
N LYS A 12 48.14 16.07 1.37
CA LYS A 12 47.04 15.67 2.25
C LYS A 12 45.80 15.21 1.48
N VAL A 13 45.47 15.88 0.36
CA VAL A 13 44.36 15.47 -0.51
C VAL A 13 44.67 14.15 -1.21
N ARG A 14 45.91 13.93 -1.66
CA ARG A 14 46.33 12.63 -2.22
C ARG A 14 46.22 11.50 -1.20
N LEU A 15 46.71 11.71 0.02
CA LEU A 15 46.64 10.71 1.10
C LEU A 15 45.19 10.35 1.43
N PHE A 16 44.30 11.33 1.54
CA PHE A 16 42.86 11.07 1.72
C PHE A 16 42.27 10.25 0.57
N LEU A 17 42.59 10.59 -0.69
CA LEU A 17 42.07 9.86 -1.85
C LEU A 17 42.57 8.42 -1.90
N LEU A 18 43.83 8.16 -1.49
CA LEU A 18 44.35 6.80 -1.34
C LEU A 18 43.61 6.04 -0.23
N ALA A 19 43.41 6.66 0.94
CA ALA A 19 42.63 6.06 2.02
C ALA A 19 41.19 5.74 1.58
N ALA A 20 40.55 6.61 0.81
CA ALA A 20 39.23 6.37 0.24
C ALA A 20 39.21 5.22 -0.79
N GLN A 21 40.30 5.00 -1.52
CA GLN A 21 40.45 3.85 -2.43
C GLN A 21 40.68 2.53 -1.68
N GLU A 22 41.33 2.57 -0.53
CA GLU A 22 41.59 1.38 0.31
C GLU A 22 40.38 1.01 1.19
N ALA A 23 39.50 1.98 1.47
CA ALA A 23 38.33 1.80 2.33
C ALA A 23 37.44 0.60 1.98
N PRO A 24 37.09 0.31 0.71
CA PRO A 24 36.27 -0.87 0.39
C PRO A 24 36.91 -2.19 0.85
N ARG A 25 38.24 -2.29 0.79
CA ARG A 25 38.98 -3.46 1.27
C ARG A 25 38.91 -3.57 2.79
N GLU A 26 39.07 -2.46 3.50
CA GLU A 26 38.94 -2.43 4.96
C GLU A 26 37.52 -2.77 5.41
N LEU A 27 36.50 -2.22 4.74
CA LEU A 27 35.08 -2.51 5.01
C LEU A 27 34.73 -3.98 4.79
N ALA A 28 35.34 -4.63 3.79
CA ALA A 28 35.17 -6.06 3.54
C ALA A 28 35.81 -6.93 4.64
N GLN A 29 36.87 -6.44 5.29
CA GLN A 29 37.59 -7.13 6.35
C GLN A 29 37.06 -6.82 7.76
N ALA A 30 36.22 -5.80 7.91
CA ALA A 30 35.65 -5.39 9.19
C ALA A 30 34.70 -6.47 9.74
N PRO A 31 34.87 -6.90 11.02
CA PRO A 31 34.19 -8.07 11.57
C PRO A 31 32.70 -7.85 11.85
N ASP A 32 32.31 -6.61 12.17
CA ASP A 32 30.94 -6.27 12.58
C ASP A 32 30.52 -4.88 12.06
N ILE A 33 29.27 -4.50 12.37
CA ILE A 33 28.69 -3.22 11.94
C ILE A 33 29.41 -2.04 12.59
N GLU A 34 29.83 -2.17 13.85
CA GLU A 34 30.49 -1.11 14.61
C GLU A 34 31.87 -0.79 14.02
N ALA A 35 32.66 -1.81 13.69
CA ALA A 35 33.93 -1.68 12.98
C ALA A 35 33.76 -1.03 11.60
N LYS A 36 32.68 -1.37 10.86
CA LYS A 36 32.37 -0.71 9.58
C LYS A 36 32.03 0.77 9.76
N ILE A 37 31.27 1.12 10.79
CA ILE A 37 30.97 2.51 11.14
C ILE A 37 32.27 3.26 11.45
N ALA A 38 33.17 2.67 12.24
CA ALA A 38 34.45 3.29 12.60
C ALA A 38 35.34 3.58 11.37
N VAL A 39 35.35 2.70 10.36
CA VAL A 39 36.06 2.96 9.09
C VAL A 39 35.50 4.20 8.39
N HIS A 40 34.17 4.31 8.27
CA HIS A 40 33.55 5.50 7.67
C HIS A 40 33.79 6.77 8.50
N GLU A 41 33.77 6.70 9.83
CA GLU A 41 34.04 7.86 10.70
C GLU A 41 35.47 8.37 10.56
N ARG A 42 36.45 7.46 10.47
CA ARG A 42 37.85 7.80 10.16
C ARG A 42 37.96 8.53 8.82
N LEU A 43 37.32 8.00 7.77
CA LEU A 43 37.33 8.64 6.45
C LEU A 43 36.67 10.02 6.47
N LEU A 44 35.57 10.20 7.20
CA LEU A 44 34.91 11.50 7.34
C LEU A 44 35.80 12.51 8.06
N PHE A 45 36.55 12.07 9.07
CA PHE A 45 37.53 12.89 9.77
C PHE A 45 38.65 13.34 8.81
N ASP A 46 39.28 12.41 8.10
CA ASP A 46 40.36 12.72 7.15
C ASP A 46 39.87 13.61 5.99
N CYS A 47 38.63 13.39 5.52
CA CYS A 47 38.02 14.19 4.46
C CYS A 47 37.83 15.66 4.87
N LYS A 48 37.50 15.91 6.15
CA LYS A 48 37.29 17.27 6.67
C LYS A 48 38.53 18.14 6.49
N ASP A 49 39.71 17.60 6.84
CA ASP A 49 40.98 18.32 6.74
C ASP A 49 41.36 18.57 5.27
N ALA A 50 41.15 17.57 4.41
CA ALA A 50 41.39 17.71 2.97
C ALA A 50 40.47 18.77 2.32
N LEU A 51 39.18 18.80 2.71
CA LEU A 51 38.22 19.80 2.24
C LEU A 51 38.54 21.21 2.72
N GLN A 52 39.07 21.36 3.94
CA GLN A 52 39.46 22.67 4.45
C GLN A 52 40.57 23.29 3.58
N LEU A 53 41.59 22.51 3.21
CA LEU A 53 42.68 22.98 2.33
C LEU A 53 42.17 23.44 0.97
N LEU A 54 41.29 22.65 0.34
CA LEU A 54 40.73 23.02 -0.96
C LEU A 54 39.82 24.26 -0.88
N ARG A 55 39.13 24.45 0.24
CA ARG A 55 38.32 25.66 0.47
C ARG A 55 39.18 26.90 0.61
N GLU A 56 40.33 26.80 1.27
CA GLU A 56 41.30 27.88 1.38
C GLU A 56 41.85 28.27 0.01
N ASP A 57 42.25 27.30 -0.82
CA ASP A 57 42.69 27.54 -2.20
C ASP A 57 41.59 28.19 -3.06
N LEU A 58 40.34 27.70 -2.96
CA LEU A 58 39.20 28.26 -3.69
C LEU A 58 38.92 29.71 -3.29
N ARG A 59 39.14 30.08 -2.03
CA ARG A 59 39.01 31.47 -1.57
C ARG A 59 40.07 32.36 -2.21
N VAL A 60 41.28 31.83 -2.43
CA VAL A 60 42.36 32.55 -3.10
C VAL A 60 42.08 32.69 -4.61
N GLU A 61 41.61 31.63 -5.29
CA GLU A 61 41.18 31.70 -6.70
C GLU A 61 39.99 32.67 -6.90
N GLY A 62 39.00 32.61 -6.01
CA GLY A 62 37.79 33.43 -6.08
C GLY A 62 38.00 34.91 -5.75
N GLY A 63 39.14 35.28 -5.15
CA GLY A 63 39.47 36.67 -4.83
C GLY A 63 39.74 37.57 -6.04
N GLY A 64 39.81 37.01 -7.27
CA GLY A 64 40.14 37.75 -8.49
C GLY A 64 39.07 37.75 -9.61
N ALA A 65 37.94 37.05 -9.45
CA ALA A 65 36.94 36.91 -10.51
C ALA A 65 35.50 37.08 -10.02
N ALA A 66 34.67 37.78 -10.82
CA ALA A 66 33.25 37.96 -10.54
C ALA A 66 32.51 36.59 -10.51
N PRO A 67 31.56 36.39 -9.59
CA PRO A 67 30.88 35.10 -9.44
C PRO A 67 29.93 34.83 -10.62
N GLY A 68 30.00 33.61 -11.17
CA GLY A 68 28.79 32.92 -11.63
C GLY A 68 28.53 32.73 -13.13
N LYS A 69 29.47 32.92 -14.05
CA LYS A 69 29.23 32.63 -15.50
C LYS A 69 30.36 31.93 -16.27
N GLY A 70 31.38 31.41 -15.58
CA GLY A 70 32.48 30.67 -16.20
C GLY A 70 32.33 29.15 -16.08
N PRO A 71 32.98 28.35 -16.95
CA PRO A 71 33.08 26.90 -16.79
C PRO A 71 33.72 26.55 -15.42
N VAL A 72 33.21 25.50 -14.78
CA VAL A 72 33.66 25.05 -13.44
C VAL A 72 35.17 24.78 -13.46
N SER A 73 35.94 25.46 -12.59
CA SER A 73 37.40 25.32 -12.55
C SER A 73 37.83 23.92 -12.13
N SER A 74 39.06 23.50 -12.50
CA SER A 74 39.60 22.21 -12.08
C SER A 74 39.67 22.08 -10.55
N LEU A 75 40.01 23.15 -9.84
CA LEU A 75 40.03 23.16 -8.38
C LEU A 75 38.61 23.00 -7.80
N GLN A 76 37.61 23.68 -8.39
CA GLN A 76 36.22 23.55 -8.00
C GLN A 76 35.69 22.13 -8.25
N LEU A 77 36.08 21.49 -9.36
CA LEU A 77 35.74 20.09 -9.63
C LEU A 77 36.40 19.12 -8.64
N LEU A 78 37.66 19.37 -8.22
CA LEU A 78 38.32 18.58 -7.19
C LEU A 78 37.59 18.70 -5.85
N HIS A 79 37.23 19.93 -5.47
CA HIS A 79 36.47 20.18 -4.25
C HIS A 79 35.09 19.51 -4.31
N SER A 80 34.35 19.64 -5.43
CA SER A 80 33.07 18.93 -5.63
C SER A 80 33.21 17.42 -5.46
N TYR A 81 34.28 16.82 -5.99
CA TYR A 81 34.53 15.39 -5.84
C TYR A 81 34.77 14.99 -4.38
N LEU A 82 35.55 15.77 -3.62
CA LEU A 82 35.75 15.48 -2.19
C LEU A 82 34.47 15.67 -1.38
N VAL A 83 33.64 16.66 -1.71
CA VAL A 83 32.32 16.83 -1.07
C VAL A 83 31.42 15.65 -1.39
N TYR A 84 31.41 15.18 -2.64
CA TYR A 84 30.71 13.96 -3.03
C TYR A 84 31.15 12.76 -2.20
N LEU A 85 32.46 12.51 -2.09
CA LEU A 85 33.00 11.41 -1.27
C LEU A 85 32.53 11.53 0.17
N ARG A 86 32.61 12.72 0.78
CA ARG A 86 32.11 12.97 2.14
C ARG A 86 30.63 12.64 2.28
N GLN A 87 29.80 13.11 1.35
CA GLN A 87 28.36 12.87 1.37
C GLN A 87 28.05 11.38 1.20
N ARG A 88 28.73 10.67 0.27
CA ARG A 88 28.52 9.24 0.05
C ARG A 88 28.95 8.41 1.26
N THR A 89 30.12 8.69 1.84
CA THR A 89 30.56 8.07 3.10
C THR A 89 29.59 8.37 4.25
N THR A 90 29.00 9.57 4.29
CA THR A 90 27.98 9.91 5.28
C THR A 90 26.71 9.08 5.08
N VAL A 91 26.25 8.90 3.84
CA VAL A 91 25.09 8.05 3.51
C VAL A 91 25.35 6.62 3.98
N GLU A 92 26.48 6.02 3.58
CA GLU A 92 26.85 4.65 3.94
C GLU A 92 26.93 4.45 5.47
N ARG A 93 27.56 5.38 6.19
CA ARG A 93 27.61 5.35 7.67
C ARG A 93 26.21 5.34 8.28
N ASN A 94 25.30 6.20 7.79
CA ASN A 94 23.94 6.28 8.33
C ASN A 94 23.10 5.05 7.98
N LEU A 95 23.33 4.40 6.84
CA LEU A 95 22.69 3.11 6.51
C LEU A 95 23.13 2.01 7.49
N LEU A 96 24.40 1.99 7.88
CA LEU A 96 24.89 1.07 8.92
C LEU A 96 24.28 1.38 10.29
N LEU A 97 24.15 2.66 10.65
CA LEU A 97 23.46 3.05 11.89
C LEU A 97 21.99 2.64 11.89
N ILE A 98 21.29 2.75 10.77
CA ILE A 98 19.92 2.24 10.64
C ILE A 98 19.89 0.73 10.87
N ARG A 99 20.77 -0.03 10.23
CA ARG A 99 20.86 -1.49 10.43
C ARG A 99 21.18 -1.87 11.87
N GLN A 100 22.12 -1.16 12.51
CA GLN A 100 22.48 -1.37 13.91
C GLN A 100 21.28 -1.07 14.83
N LEU A 101 20.58 0.03 14.57
CA LEU A 101 19.38 0.39 15.29
C LEU A 101 18.35 -0.72 15.13
N GLU A 102 18.02 -1.14 13.91
CA GLU A 102 17.04 -2.18 13.56
C GLU A 102 17.36 -3.54 14.20
N GLN A 103 18.63 -3.96 14.28
CA GLN A 103 19.02 -5.21 14.96
C GLN A 103 18.84 -5.18 16.47
N ASN A 104 18.94 -4.00 17.10
CA ASN A 104 18.80 -3.83 18.54
C ASN A 104 17.34 -3.59 18.95
N GLU A 105 16.44 -4.54 18.66
CA GLU A 105 14.98 -4.40 18.90
C GLU A 105 14.59 -4.35 20.38
N SER A 106 15.46 -4.83 21.26
CA SER A 106 15.16 -5.02 22.69
C SER A 106 15.34 -3.76 23.55
N GLY A 107 15.82 -2.64 22.99
CA GLY A 107 16.07 -1.40 23.73
C GLY A 107 14.91 -0.40 23.66
N PRO A 108 14.73 0.50 24.65
CA PRO A 108 13.77 1.60 24.54
C PRO A 108 14.19 2.55 23.40
N ARG A 109 13.54 2.43 22.24
CA ARG A 109 13.80 3.30 21.08
C ARG A 109 12.89 4.51 21.11
N LYS A 110 13.45 5.71 20.94
CA LYS A 110 12.62 6.87 20.63
C LYS A 110 12.22 6.78 19.16
N PRO A 111 10.97 7.11 18.79
CA PRO A 111 10.55 7.11 17.38
C PRO A 111 11.45 7.96 16.46
N GLN A 112 12.08 8.99 17.04
CA GLN A 112 12.98 9.92 16.35
C GLN A 112 14.33 9.29 15.94
N ASP A 113 14.75 8.21 16.61
CA ASP A 113 16.09 7.63 16.44
C ASP A 113 16.28 7.00 15.05
N LEU A 114 15.20 6.44 14.47
CA LEU A 114 15.21 5.90 13.10
C LEU A 114 14.94 6.97 12.04
N VAL A 115 14.25 8.06 12.38
CA VAL A 115 13.94 9.14 11.42
C VAL A 115 15.20 9.90 11.07
N ARG A 116 15.98 10.31 12.07
CA ARG A 116 17.13 11.21 11.92
C ARG A 116 18.18 10.72 10.90
N PRO A 117 18.62 9.45 10.91
CA PRO A 117 19.57 8.95 9.90
C PRO A 117 19.03 9.07 8.47
N TYR A 118 17.75 8.80 8.24
CA TYR A 118 17.13 9.00 6.92
C TYR A 118 17.06 10.48 6.52
N GLU A 119 16.82 11.40 7.45
CA GLU A 119 16.87 12.84 7.15
C GLU A 119 18.27 13.27 6.68
N ILE A 120 19.31 12.77 7.35
CA ILE A 120 20.70 13.04 6.98
C ILE A 120 21.00 12.46 5.60
N ILE A 121 20.55 11.25 5.29
CA ILE A 121 20.73 10.63 3.97
C ILE A 121 20.05 11.47 2.89
N VAL A 122 18.78 11.83 3.08
CA VAL A 122 18.01 12.67 2.14
C VAL A 122 18.68 14.02 1.93
N GLN A 123 19.21 14.64 2.98
CA GLN A 123 19.97 15.88 2.87
C GLN A 123 21.25 15.69 2.05
N CYS A 124 22.06 14.67 2.34
CA CYS A 124 23.31 14.42 1.63
C CYS A 124 23.07 14.21 0.12
N LEU A 125 22.08 13.40 -0.24
CA LEU A 125 21.74 13.13 -1.64
C LEU A 125 21.20 14.38 -2.34
N GLY A 126 20.39 15.19 -1.65
CA GLY A 126 19.94 16.49 -2.17
C GLY A 126 21.09 17.45 -2.44
N GLU A 127 22.06 17.52 -1.54
CA GLU A 127 23.26 18.35 -1.73
C GLU A 127 24.19 17.82 -2.85
N MET A 128 24.25 16.50 -3.07
CA MET A 128 25.03 15.90 -4.18
C MET A 128 24.55 16.42 -5.55
N LEU A 129 23.23 16.56 -5.73
CA LEU A 129 22.64 17.07 -6.98
C LEU A 129 22.99 18.55 -7.24
N GLN A 130 23.36 19.29 -6.21
CA GLN A 130 23.70 20.72 -6.29
C GLN A 130 25.22 20.96 -6.40
N LEU A 131 26.02 19.90 -6.53
CA LEU A 131 27.47 20.03 -6.61
C LEU A 131 27.89 20.68 -7.94
N PRO A 132 28.82 21.65 -7.92
CA PRO A 132 29.35 22.23 -9.15
C PRO A 132 29.96 21.16 -10.06
N GLY A 133 29.50 21.13 -11.31
CA GLY A 133 29.91 20.15 -12.32
C GLY A 133 28.94 18.98 -12.48
N VAL A 134 27.93 18.85 -11.61
CA VAL A 134 26.77 17.98 -11.84
C VAL A 134 25.81 18.69 -12.80
N GLU A 135 25.47 18.01 -13.88
CA GLU A 135 24.55 18.53 -14.90
C GLU A 135 23.19 17.83 -14.74
N GLU A 136 22.10 18.58 -14.83
CA GLU A 136 20.74 18.03 -14.82
C GLU A 136 20.56 17.05 -15.99
N GLY A 137 19.91 15.91 -15.73
CA GLY A 137 19.73 14.84 -16.74
C GLY A 137 20.98 14.01 -17.02
N SER A 138 22.12 14.27 -16.36
CA SER A 138 23.26 13.36 -16.42
C SER A 138 22.93 12.05 -15.71
N ASP A 139 23.51 10.93 -16.17
CA ASP A 139 23.31 9.61 -15.57
C ASP A 139 23.60 9.58 -14.06
N PHE A 140 24.64 10.31 -13.63
CA PHE A 140 24.94 10.50 -12.21
C PHE A 140 23.81 11.23 -11.46
N ALA A 141 23.25 12.29 -12.03
CA ALA A 141 22.17 13.04 -11.40
C ALA A 141 20.89 12.19 -11.32
N GLU A 142 20.56 11.44 -12.37
CA GLU A 142 19.40 10.52 -12.38
C GLU A 142 19.57 9.40 -11.35
N GLN A 143 20.76 8.83 -11.21
CA GLN A 143 21.06 7.86 -10.16
C GLN A 143 20.87 8.43 -8.75
N VAL A 144 21.48 9.58 -8.46
CA VAL A 144 21.34 10.22 -7.14
C VAL A 144 19.89 10.62 -6.87
N GLN A 145 19.15 11.05 -7.89
CA GLN A 145 17.74 11.40 -7.78
C GLN A 145 16.86 10.16 -7.47
N ALA A 146 17.13 9.02 -8.10
CA ALA A 146 16.44 7.77 -7.82
C ALA A 146 16.72 7.30 -6.37
N GLU A 147 17.98 7.34 -5.92
CA GLU A 147 18.35 7.06 -4.52
C GLU A 147 17.66 8.04 -3.55
N LEU A 148 17.57 9.33 -3.91
CA LEU A 148 16.90 10.34 -3.10
C LEU A 148 15.41 10.03 -2.91
N LEU A 149 14.72 9.57 -3.97
CA LEU A 149 13.32 9.17 -3.90
C LEU A 149 13.14 7.92 -3.02
N LEU A 150 14.01 6.92 -3.18
CA LEU A 150 14.06 5.72 -2.32
C LEU A 150 14.11 6.11 -0.84
N TYR A 151 15.09 6.93 -0.45
CA TYR A 151 15.25 7.28 0.96
C TYR A 151 14.23 8.30 1.46
N LYS A 152 13.62 9.12 0.58
CA LYS A 152 12.43 9.92 0.92
C LYS A 152 11.25 9.01 1.29
N ALA A 153 11.02 7.91 0.55
CA ALA A 153 9.98 6.95 0.86
C ALA A 153 10.19 6.29 2.24
N HIS A 154 11.40 5.79 2.52
CA HIS A 154 11.72 5.23 3.84
C HIS A 154 11.61 6.27 4.96
N ARG A 155 12.02 7.53 4.73
CA ARG A 155 11.89 8.60 5.72
C ARG A 155 10.42 8.83 6.08
N VAL A 156 9.54 9.01 5.09
CA VAL A 156 8.12 9.29 5.37
C VAL A 156 7.41 8.10 6.00
N HIS A 157 7.83 6.88 5.67
CA HIS A 157 7.38 5.67 6.36
C HIS A 157 7.66 5.74 7.87
N ARG A 158 8.91 6.01 8.27
CA ARG A 158 9.28 6.10 9.70
C ARG A 158 8.57 7.25 10.42
N ILE A 159 8.38 8.39 9.75
CA ILE A 159 7.60 9.51 10.32
C ILE A 159 6.12 9.12 10.47
N GLY A 160 5.54 8.47 9.46
CA GLY A 160 4.17 7.97 9.48
C GLY A 160 3.93 7.00 10.63
N GLN A 161 4.85 6.07 10.87
CA GLN A 161 4.80 5.15 12.03
C GLN A 161 4.78 5.91 13.36
N THR A 162 5.58 6.97 13.48
CA THR A 162 5.62 7.82 14.68
C THR A 162 4.30 8.55 14.90
N LEU A 163 3.70 9.09 13.83
CA LEU A 163 2.41 9.79 13.90
C LEU A 163 1.26 8.83 14.20
N ALA A 164 1.25 7.65 13.60
CA ALA A 164 0.27 6.61 13.87
C ALA A 164 0.32 6.17 15.33
N ALA A 165 1.52 5.93 15.88
CA ALA A 165 1.71 5.61 17.29
C ALA A 165 1.24 6.74 18.24
N ALA A 166 1.24 7.99 17.77
CA ALA A 166 0.72 9.15 18.50
C ALA A 166 -0.79 9.39 18.28
N GLY A 167 -1.51 8.49 17.60
CA GLY A 167 -2.95 8.62 17.31
C GLY A 167 -3.29 9.65 16.22
N ARG A 168 -2.28 10.22 15.53
CA ARG A 168 -2.45 11.21 14.46
C ARG A 168 -2.65 10.51 13.11
N TYR A 169 -3.75 9.78 13.01
CA TYR A 169 -4.04 8.90 11.88
C TYR A 169 -4.22 9.63 10.53
N PRO A 170 -4.89 10.80 10.45
CA PRO A 170 -5.02 11.52 9.18
C PRO A 170 -3.66 11.93 8.62
N GLU A 171 -2.77 12.45 9.47
CA GLU A 171 -1.42 12.85 9.06
C GLU A 171 -0.54 11.65 8.71
N ALA A 172 -0.66 10.54 9.46
CA ALA A 172 0.04 9.29 9.13
C ALA A 172 -0.41 8.75 7.75
N MET A 173 -1.72 8.72 7.48
CA MET A 173 -2.28 8.29 6.20
C MET A 173 -1.77 9.16 5.05
N ALA A 174 -1.73 10.48 5.23
CA ALA A 174 -1.19 11.40 4.23
C ALA A 174 0.29 11.14 3.93
N LEU A 175 1.10 10.84 4.95
CA LEU A 175 2.50 10.46 4.76
C LEU A 175 2.68 9.12 4.05
N TYR A 176 1.85 8.13 4.34
CA TYR A 176 1.95 6.83 3.66
C TYR A 176 1.63 6.95 2.17
N ARG A 177 0.56 7.67 1.80
CA ARG A 177 0.25 7.99 0.40
C ARG A 177 1.41 8.70 -0.28
N ARG A 178 1.98 9.72 0.38
CA ARG A 178 3.14 10.44 -0.14
C ARG A 178 4.36 9.54 -0.30
N GLY A 179 4.53 8.55 0.59
CA GLY A 179 5.55 7.52 0.47
C GLY A 179 5.37 6.68 -0.77
N ARG A 180 4.14 6.25 -1.06
CA ARG A 180 3.81 5.51 -2.29
C ARG A 180 4.10 6.32 -3.55
N ASP A 181 3.79 7.62 -3.57
CA ASP A 181 4.16 8.50 -4.68
C ASP A 181 5.68 8.47 -4.93
N TYR A 182 6.49 8.52 -3.87
CA TYR A 182 7.95 8.45 -4.00
C TYR A 182 8.41 7.07 -4.47
N VAL A 183 7.80 5.99 -3.99
CA VAL A 183 8.12 4.63 -4.44
C VAL A 183 7.83 4.48 -5.93
N GLN A 184 6.67 4.93 -6.39
CA GLN A 184 6.29 4.86 -7.80
C GLN A 184 7.26 5.66 -8.69
N GLN A 185 7.64 6.86 -8.26
CA GLN A 185 8.65 7.66 -8.98
C GLN A 185 10.02 6.99 -8.99
N ALA A 186 10.46 6.39 -7.88
CA ALA A 186 11.74 5.68 -7.82
C ALA A 186 11.75 4.42 -8.69
N LEU A 187 10.64 3.66 -8.70
CA LEU A 187 10.47 2.47 -9.54
C LEU A 187 10.41 2.82 -11.04
N ALA A 188 9.88 3.99 -11.41
CA ALA A 188 9.93 4.46 -12.79
C ALA A 188 11.38 4.72 -13.26
N ALA A 189 12.29 5.02 -12.33
CA ALA A 189 13.72 5.18 -12.56
C ALA A 189 14.54 3.95 -12.14
N SER A 190 13.95 2.75 -12.14
CA SER A 190 14.59 1.53 -11.62
C SER A 190 15.90 1.16 -12.32
N SER A 191 16.13 1.61 -13.55
CA SER A 191 17.39 1.40 -14.29
C SER A 191 18.60 2.03 -13.60
N HIS A 192 18.39 3.03 -12.74
CA HIS A 192 19.46 3.69 -12.00
C HIS A 192 19.59 3.19 -10.55
N LEU A 193 18.88 2.13 -10.19
CA LEU A 193 18.90 1.52 -8.86
C LEU A 193 19.45 0.10 -8.94
N THR A 194 19.98 -0.40 -7.81
CA THR A 194 20.36 -1.82 -7.72
C THR A 194 19.12 -2.71 -7.59
N ASP A 195 19.25 -3.98 -7.96
CA ASP A 195 18.15 -4.95 -7.83
C ASP A 195 17.66 -5.06 -6.38
N GLU A 196 18.57 -4.98 -5.40
CA GLU A 196 18.21 -4.99 -3.97
C GLU A 196 17.40 -3.75 -3.58
N ALA A 197 17.76 -2.57 -4.10
CA ALA A 197 17.01 -1.34 -3.86
C ALA A 197 15.62 -1.39 -4.49
N VAL A 198 15.50 -1.94 -5.70
CA VAL A 198 14.21 -2.14 -6.38
C VAL A 198 13.33 -3.15 -5.62
N ALA A 199 13.92 -4.23 -5.11
CA ALA A 199 13.20 -5.20 -4.28
C ALA A 199 12.70 -4.54 -2.98
N SER A 200 13.55 -3.76 -2.31
CA SER A 200 13.20 -3.01 -1.10
C SER A 200 12.07 -2.00 -1.33
N LEU A 201 12.05 -1.32 -2.48
CA LEU A 201 10.95 -0.41 -2.87
C LEU A 201 9.62 -1.14 -3.02
N LYS A 202 9.62 -2.30 -3.68
CA LYS A 202 8.40 -3.11 -3.87
C LYS A 202 7.85 -3.61 -2.55
N GLU A 203 8.73 -4.06 -1.66
CA GLU A 203 8.35 -4.43 -0.29
C GLU A 203 7.77 -3.23 0.47
N LEU A 204 8.42 -2.07 0.38
CA LEU A 204 7.96 -0.84 1.04
C LEU A 204 6.60 -0.38 0.52
N ASP A 205 6.30 -0.49 -0.78
CA ASP A 205 4.98 -0.13 -1.32
C ASP A 205 3.87 -0.97 -0.68
N GLY A 206 4.07 -2.29 -0.58
CA GLY A 206 3.13 -3.20 0.08
C GLY A 206 2.95 -2.87 1.57
N ILE A 207 4.04 -2.54 2.27
CA ILE A 207 3.99 -2.11 3.67
C ILE A 207 3.19 -0.81 3.81
N LEU A 208 3.47 0.20 2.98
CA LEU A 208 2.80 1.50 3.01
C LEU A 208 1.31 1.37 2.71
N GLU A 209 0.95 0.55 1.73
CA GLU A 209 -0.45 0.25 1.40
C GLU A 209 -1.17 -0.43 2.57
N GLY A 210 -0.58 -1.47 3.16
CA GLY A 210 -1.16 -2.14 4.33
C GLY A 210 -1.31 -1.20 5.53
N GLN A 211 -0.32 -0.33 5.75
CA GLN A 211 -0.35 0.65 6.83
C GLN A 211 -1.40 1.75 6.59
N GLU A 212 -1.62 2.18 5.35
CA GLU A 212 -2.68 3.12 4.97
C GLU A 212 -4.05 2.61 5.42
N TYR A 213 -4.40 1.38 5.06
CA TYR A 213 -5.67 0.77 5.47
C TYR A 213 -5.76 0.57 6.99
N SER A 214 -4.65 0.20 7.62
CA SER A 214 -4.59 0.01 9.08
C SER A 214 -4.89 1.32 9.84
N VAL A 215 -4.24 2.44 9.48
CA VAL A 215 -4.52 3.73 10.13
C VAL A 215 -5.90 4.27 9.78
N HIS A 216 -6.41 3.99 8.57
CA HIS A 216 -7.77 4.36 8.20
C HIS A 216 -8.80 3.64 9.09
N ALA A 217 -8.65 2.33 9.28
CA ALA A 217 -9.50 1.55 10.19
C ALA A 217 -9.39 2.04 11.64
N GLN A 218 -8.18 2.30 12.13
CA GLN A 218 -7.96 2.84 13.48
C GLN A 218 -8.60 4.23 13.67
N SER A 219 -8.61 5.08 12.64
CA SER A 219 -9.28 6.37 12.69
C SER A 219 -10.80 6.23 12.83
N ILE A 220 -11.40 5.24 12.17
CA ILE A 220 -12.85 4.95 12.30
C ILE A 220 -13.15 4.36 13.67
N LEU A 221 -12.37 3.38 14.14
CA LEU A 221 -12.58 2.76 15.46
C LEU A 221 -12.37 3.75 16.61
N GLY A 222 -11.38 4.65 16.49
CA GLY A 222 -11.13 5.69 17.50
C GLY A 222 -12.21 6.77 17.55
N THR A 223 -12.97 6.98 16.47
CA THR A 223 -14.10 7.92 16.42
C THR A 223 -15.45 7.24 16.74
N ALA A 224 -15.55 5.93 16.53
CA ALA A 224 -16.73 5.11 16.86
C ALA A 224 -16.76 4.61 18.32
N ALA A 225 -15.78 4.99 19.15
CA ALA A 225 -15.71 4.59 20.56
C ALA A 225 -16.71 5.30 21.48
N GLU A 226 -17.63 6.12 20.94
CA GLU A 226 -18.92 6.31 21.58
C GLU A 226 -19.87 5.28 20.98
N ALA A 227 -19.76 4.04 21.45
CA ALA A 227 -20.87 3.10 21.33
C ALA A 227 -22.09 3.84 21.88
N PRO A 228 -23.20 3.96 21.12
CA PRO A 228 -24.41 4.59 21.64
C PRO A 228 -24.71 3.94 22.98
N SER A 229 -24.78 4.77 24.02
CA SER A 229 -24.99 4.30 25.39
C SER A 229 -26.13 3.29 25.41
N THR A 230 -25.91 2.17 26.10
CA THR A 230 -26.91 1.11 26.35
C THR A 230 -28.06 1.59 27.24
N GLU A 231 -28.38 2.89 27.23
CA GLU A 231 -29.43 3.48 28.02
C GLU A 231 -30.75 3.32 27.26
N ASP A 232 -31.49 2.30 27.70
CA ASP A 232 -32.96 2.23 27.70
C ASP A 232 -33.68 2.51 26.38
N LYS A 233 -33.16 2.00 25.26
CA LYS A 233 -34.03 1.72 24.10
C LYS A 233 -34.65 0.34 24.28
N GLU A 234 -35.97 0.34 24.43
CA GLU A 234 -36.81 -0.87 24.43
C GLU A 234 -36.32 -1.83 23.33
N VAL A 235 -35.72 -2.96 23.70
CA VAL A 235 -34.98 -3.83 22.77
C VAL A 235 -35.97 -4.48 21.80
N GLN A 236 -36.10 -3.87 20.63
CA GLN A 236 -36.81 -4.41 19.46
C GLN A 236 -36.16 -5.75 19.02
N LEU A 237 -36.95 -6.61 18.36
CA LEU A 237 -36.45 -7.87 17.83
C LEU A 237 -35.32 -7.61 16.82
N LEU A 238 -34.36 -8.52 16.71
CA LEU A 238 -33.23 -8.34 15.78
C LEU A 238 -33.70 -8.07 14.33
N VAL A 239 -34.77 -8.75 13.90
CA VAL A 239 -35.35 -8.59 12.56
C VAL A 239 -35.82 -7.16 12.27
N ASP A 240 -36.20 -6.40 13.30
CA ASP A 240 -36.74 -5.04 13.16
C ASP A 240 -35.63 -3.97 13.09
N ARG A 241 -34.37 -4.35 13.31
CA ARG A 241 -33.22 -3.44 13.48
C ARG A 241 -31.94 -3.91 12.78
N LEU A 242 -32.07 -4.60 11.64
CA LEU A 242 -30.94 -5.15 10.89
C LEU A 242 -29.98 -4.09 10.32
N ASP A 243 -30.44 -2.85 10.21
CA ASP A 243 -29.69 -1.68 9.75
C ASP A 243 -28.89 -0.98 10.87
N THR A 244 -29.13 -1.35 12.13
CA THR A 244 -28.58 -0.67 13.30
C THR A 244 -27.74 -1.63 14.15
N TYR A 245 -26.44 -1.35 14.28
CA TYR A 245 -25.58 -2.10 15.20
C TYR A 245 -25.84 -1.69 16.66
N LEU A 246 -26.26 -2.65 17.48
CA LEU A 246 -26.48 -2.50 18.92
C LEU A 246 -25.96 -3.76 19.63
N GLU A 247 -25.18 -3.57 20.70
CA GLU A 247 -24.74 -4.66 21.56
C GLU A 247 -25.93 -5.22 22.37
N ASP A 248 -26.56 -6.27 21.86
CA ASP A 248 -27.71 -6.91 22.49
C ASP A 248 -27.32 -8.23 23.16
N LYS A 249 -27.11 -8.15 24.48
CA LYS A 249 -26.78 -9.31 25.33
C LYS A 249 -27.88 -10.37 25.31
N SER A 250 -29.13 -10.04 24.97
CA SER A 250 -30.24 -11.00 24.92
C SER A 250 -30.09 -12.03 23.80
N LEU A 251 -29.31 -11.72 22.75
CA LEU A 251 -29.04 -12.63 21.64
C LEU A 251 -28.11 -13.79 22.01
N ASN A 252 -27.29 -13.64 23.06
CA ASN A 252 -26.37 -14.69 23.52
C ASN A 252 -26.96 -15.48 24.71
N THR A 253 -28.27 -15.69 24.69
CA THR A 253 -28.99 -16.45 25.73
C THR A 253 -29.66 -17.68 25.12
N SER A 254 -30.15 -18.58 25.97
CA SER A 254 -30.93 -19.76 25.53
C SER A 254 -32.29 -19.41 24.91
N LYS A 255 -32.73 -18.14 25.00
CA LYS A 255 -34.00 -17.63 24.44
C LYS A 255 -33.76 -16.28 23.73
N PRO A 256 -33.09 -16.29 22.57
CA PRO A 256 -32.73 -15.08 21.86
C PRO A 256 -33.95 -14.40 21.24
N ARG A 257 -34.01 -13.06 21.30
CA ARG A 257 -35.09 -12.23 20.74
C ARG A 257 -34.83 -11.88 19.27
N ILE A 258 -34.80 -12.91 18.41
CA ILE A 258 -34.44 -12.74 16.99
C ILE A 258 -35.61 -12.19 16.17
N ALA A 259 -36.77 -12.86 16.25
CA ALA A 259 -37.98 -12.52 15.51
C ALA A 259 -39.21 -13.01 16.27
N ALA A 260 -40.39 -12.49 15.94
CA ALA A 260 -41.65 -12.98 16.49
C ALA A 260 -41.92 -14.39 15.96
N PHE A 261 -42.00 -15.37 16.86
CA PHE A 261 -42.32 -16.75 16.51
C PHE A 261 -43.40 -17.33 17.45
N PRO A 262 -44.50 -17.88 16.91
CA PRO A 262 -44.82 -18.00 15.49
C PRO A 262 -45.13 -16.65 14.83
N PRO A 263 -44.99 -16.52 13.50
CA PRO A 263 -45.40 -15.31 12.78
C PRO A 263 -46.87 -14.98 13.07
N PRO A 264 -47.26 -13.69 13.06
CA PRO A 264 -48.66 -13.31 13.21
C PRO A 264 -49.50 -13.93 12.09
N PHE A 265 -50.71 -14.37 12.43
CA PHE A 265 -51.64 -14.93 11.45
C PHE A 265 -52.19 -13.82 10.57
N GLU A 266 -52.09 -14.00 9.25
CA GLU A 266 -52.70 -13.12 8.26
C GLU A 266 -53.90 -13.82 7.59
N PRO A 267 -55.01 -13.09 7.34
CA PRO A 267 -56.16 -13.65 6.66
C PRO A 267 -55.81 -13.98 5.20
N ILE A 268 -55.92 -15.25 4.82
CA ILE A 268 -55.77 -15.68 3.43
C ILE A 268 -57.16 -15.62 2.77
N PRO A 269 -57.33 -14.96 1.61
CA PRO A 269 -58.59 -14.98 0.89
C PRO A 269 -58.97 -16.43 0.52
N CYS A 270 -60.17 -16.85 0.91
CA CYS A 270 -60.68 -18.17 0.57
C CYS A 270 -60.74 -18.34 -0.96
N LYS A 271 -60.52 -19.58 -1.43
CA LYS A 271 -60.70 -19.95 -2.83
C LYS A 271 -62.08 -19.48 -3.33
N PRO A 272 -62.18 -18.76 -4.46
CA PRO A 272 -63.47 -18.32 -5.00
C PRO A 272 -64.42 -19.50 -5.21
N LEU A 273 -65.72 -19.26 -4.99
CA LEU A 273 -66.76 -20.23 -5.36
C LEU A 273 -66.70 -20.47 -6.88
N PHE A 274 -66.52 -21.74 -7.26
CA PHE A 274 -66.53 -22.19 -8.65
C PHE A 274 -67.63 -23.25 -8.79
N PHE A 275 -68.62 -22.98 -9.64
CA PHE A 275 -69.70 -23.91 -9.92
C PHE A 275 -69.43 -24.61 -11.26
N ASP A 276 -69.51 -25.94 -11.28
CA ASP A 276 -69.48 -26.71 -12.51
C ASP A 276 -70.84 -26.66 -13.20
N LEU A 277 -71.01 -25.68 -14.09
CA LEU A 277 -72.24 -25.51 -14.87
C LEU A 277 -72.34 -26.52 -16.02
N ALA A 278 -71.24 -27.15 -16.43
CA ALA A 278 -71.25 -28.13 -17.53
C ALA A 278 -72.03 -29.39 -17.14
N LEU A 279 -72.01 -29.76 -15.86
CA LEU A 279 -72.83 -30.84 -15.32
C LEU A 279 -74.33 -30.64 -15.58
N ASN A 280 -74.82 -29.40 -15.57
CA ASN A 280 -76.23 -29.08 -15.84
C ASN A 280 -76.63 -29.34 -17.30
N HIS A 281 -75.65 -29.47 -18.21
CA HIS A 281 -75.86 -29.69 -19.63
C HIS A 281 -75.69 -31.16 -20.04
N ILE A 282 -75.47 -32.07 -19.07
CA ILE A 282 -75.49 -33.52 -19.33
C ILE A 282 -76.94 -33.98 -19.37
N GLU A 283 -77.53 -33.91 -20.57
CA GLU A 283 -78.86 -34.41 -20.86
C GLU A 283 -78.76 -35.66 -21.75
N PHE A 284 -79.75 -36.56 -21.64
CA PHE A 284 -79.85 -37.66 -22.59
C PHE A 284 -80.12 -37.11 -24.00
N PRO A 285 -79.54 -37.73 -25.06
CA PRO A 285 -79.92 -37.38 -26.43
C PRO A 285 -81.41 -37.66 -26.65
N SER A 286 -82.05 -36.93 -27.56
CA SER A 286 -83.43 -37.24 -27.95
C SER A 286 -83.53 -38.69 -28.40
N LEU A 287 -84.59 -39.37 -27.93
CA LEU A 287 -84.88 -40.76 -28.27
C LEU A 287 -85.95 -40.88 -29.37
N ASP A 288 -86.37 -39.77 -29.98
CA ASP A 288 -87.48 -39.75 -30.95
C ASP A 288 -87.24 -40.72 -32.13
N ASP A 289 -86.00 -40.83 -32.63
CA ASP A 289 -85.62 -41.75 -33.72
C ASP A 289 -85.74 -43.25 -33.34
N VAL A 290 -85.65 -43.57 -32.04
CA VAL A 290 -85.80 -44.94 -31.52
C VAL A 290 -87.28 -45.30 -31.33
N VAL A 291 -88.14 -44.31 -31.15
CA VAL A 291 -89.59 -44.51 -30.99
C VAL A 291 -90.26 -44.75 -32.35
N ASP A 292 -89.80 -44.10 -33.42
CA ASP A 292 -90.37 -44.22 -34.77
C ASP A 292 -90.01 -45.51 -35.53
N THR A 293 -89.06 -46.31 -35.03
CA THR A 293 -88.72 -47.62 -35.63
C THR A 293 -89.68 -48.76 -35.25
N LYS A 294 -90.72 -48.51 -34.43
CA LYS A 294 -91.80 -49.48 -34.15
C LYS A 294 -92.97 -49.37 -35.12
N LYS A 295 -92.70 -49.44 -36.43
CA LYS A 295 -93.69 -49.88 -37.44
C LYS A 295 -93.07 -50.87 -38.42
N GLY A 296 -92.97 -52.11 -37.95
CA GLY A 296 -93.06 -53.31 -38.79
C GLY A 296 -91.78 -53.83 -39.41
N GLN A 297 -91.18 -54.86 -38.80
CA GLN A 297 -90.91 -56.12 -39.49
C GLN A 297 -90.58 -57.23 -38.48
N GLY A 298 -90.99 -58.45 -38.83
CA GLY A 298 -91.16 -59.57 -37.91
C GLY A 298 -89.91 -60.39 -37.63
N LEU A 299 -90.07 -61.25 -36.63
CA LEU A 299 -89.15 -62.32 -36.24
C LEU A 299 -88.84 -63.25 -37.42
N THR A 300 -87.61 -63.20 -37.94
CA THR A 300 -86.81 -64.34 -38.42
C THR A 300 -85.46 -63.83 -38.94
N GLY A 301 -84.34 -64.17 -38.29
CA GLY A 301 -83.02 -63.80 -38.81
C GLY A 301 -81.89 -63.91 -37.79
N PHE A 302 -81.37 -65.12 -37.65
CA PHE A 302 -80.20 -65.52 -36.85
C PHE A 302 -79.00 -64.56 -36.87
N VAL A 303 -78.48 -64.29 -35.67
CA VAL A 303 -77.06 -64.18 -35.26
C VAL A 303 -76.04 -63.84 -36.35
N LYS A 304 -75.49 -62.62 -36.30
CA LYS A 304 -74.09 -62.35 -36.71
C LYS A 304 -73.55 -61.09 -36.03
N GLY A 305 -72.47 -61.24 -35.26
CA GLY A 305 -71.50 -60.15 -35.04
C GLY A 305 -71.50 -59.48 -33.66
N TRP A 306 -71.10 -60.23 -32.64
CA TRP A 306 -70.29 -59.68 -31.55
C TRP A 306 -68.99 -59.10 -32.17
N LEU A 307 -68.60 -57.90 -31.70
CA LEU A 307 -67.34 -57.17 -31.90
C LEU A 307 -67.35 -56.06 -32.96
N GLY A 308 -67.37 -54.83 -32.45
CA GLY A 308 -66.37 -53.85 -32.83
C GLY A 308 -66.81 -52.74 -33.78
N GLY A 309 -66.71 -51.51 -33.28
CA GLY A 309 -66.10 -50.45 -34.09
C GLY A 309 -67.04 -49.43 -34.70
N TRP A 310 -67.10 -48.30 -34.00
CA TRP A 310 -66.78 -46.96 -34.51
C TRP A 310 -67.75 -46.18 -35.41
N LYS A 311 -67.82 -44.89 -35.03
CA LYS A 311 -68.05 -43.67 -35.82
C LYS A 311 -69.52 -43.37 -36.16
N LYS A 312 -69.98 -42.13 -36.06
CA LYS A 312 -69.28 -40.83 -36.18
C LYS A 312 -69.94 -39.80 -35.27
#